data_AF-A0A2G2FHQ5-F1
#
_entry.id   AF-A0A2G2FHQ5-F1
#
_cell.length_a   1.000
_cell.length_b   1.000
_cell.length_c   1.000
_cell.angle_alpha   90.00
_cell.angle_beta   90.00
_cell.angle_gamma   90.00
#
_symmetry.space_group_name_H-M   'P 1'
#
loop_
_entity.id
_entity.type
_entity.pdbx_description
1 polymer ?
#
loop_
_entity_poly.entity_id
_entity_poly.type
_entity_poly.pdbx_seq_one_letter_code
_entity_poly.pdbx_strand_id
1 'polypeptide(L)'
;MNKLLNFKIITLLFISIQFVCLAQKPKKTHDHENFVKKVTLSLAPSLITKWMPDDEAINYVAGKTDKTKAQLKSDVERLSEQVKEDAQFIIDNGIYANKYNKISVNVKQEKPVKIADIVLHCEFKGDVFDITLKDCIQTDRSWYLGGRIIPSGDGIESAIAKQEERKNKPQGGLLGKIAEMEESTNEEAAESSNRMIYQAKRFPMMGNDASSQFVQHDKIGQTMDGYYIDQDYKKVETKIKYEAPEIMMDPNKFIKINGYDIVKSNFKAFYVADQMYVFTGEYWDILVKEGAIRKLARVVKNEETGNYVLGELVQKLEMGPENTVSFMMGFKNKMAELVSDNAEMATKVKNKEDGYKFKDIDKILNEYNAWFDQQYPGKAEYLLERANGINNSGADVNSATNSTNSQDQLGKDIFNALKSENVENFKPYLFTKEDIENSSIKSEIKNKMLSEFNTDPEKSKSEWYGLKGNVLDLVDEFKLIADKSVEIEKIEFKENIRESKEVGVEVSEAKTHLQIGGQNGYYYRLTLAKLSGKWKVVEIRGNIVNLNNPAEESVEEAAEESVINESTEEAEEAEGDN
;
A
#
# COMPACT_ATOMS: atom_id res chain seq x y z
N MET A 1 44.47 33.02 51.87
CA MET A 1 43.22 33.24 51.12
C MET A 1 43.28 32.78 49.65
N ASN A 2 44.46 32.66 49.01
CA ASN A 2 44.59 32.20 47.61
C ASN A 2 44.69 30.67 47.37
N LYS A 3 44.57 29.83 48.39
CA LYS A 3 44.60 28.35 48.23
C LYS A 3 43.22 27.71 48.08
N LEU A 4 42.13 28.43 48.33
CA LEU A 4 40.76 27.93 48.15
C LEU A 4 40.20 28.16 46.74
N LEU A 5 40.86 28.96 45.89
CA LEU A 5 40.39 29.20 44.53
C LEU A 5 40.80 28.09 43.54
N ASN A 6 41.87 27.33 43.84
CA ASN A 6 42.31 26.19 43.01
C ASN A 6 41.60 24.86 43.34
N PHE A 7 40.77 24.81 44.39
CA PHE A 7 40.10 23.57 44.79
C PHE A 7 38.72 23.38 44.11
N LYS A 8 38.15 24.43 43.52
CA LYS A 8 36.85 24.38 42.81
C LYS A 8 36.95 24.02 41.32
N ILE A 9 38.16 23.80 40.80
CA ILE A 9 38.37 23.33 39.41
C ILE A 9 38.38 21.79 39.33
N ILE A 10 38.42 21.08 40.47
CA ILE A 10 38.36 19.60 40.52
C ILE A 10 36.90 19.14 40.57
N THR A 11 36.10 19.60 39.62
CA THR A 11 34.75 19.08 39.34
C THR A 11 34.53 19.13 37.84
N LEU A 12 35.32 18.36 37.09
CA LEU A 12 35.22 18.25 35.64
C LEU A 12 34.92 16.80 35.24
N LEU A 13 33.63 16.62 34.94
CA LEU A 13 33.00 15.87 33.84
C LEU A 13 33.82 14.75 33.18
N PHE A 14 33.28 13.53 33.22
CA PHE A 14 33.98 12.30 32.82
C PHE A 14 33.19 11.47 31.82
N ILE A 15 33.38 11.68 30.51
CA ILE A 15 32.48 11.09 29.49
C ILE A 15 33.24 10.60 28.24
N SER A 16 32.51 10.16 27.20
CA SER A 16 32.78 8.99 26.37
C SER A 16 32.71 9.23 24.87
N ILE A 17 33.79 8.87 24.19
CA ILE A 17 33.85 8.07 22.94
C ILE A 17 35.13 7.24 23.06
N GLN A 18 35.15 5.95 22.71
CA GLN A 18 36.38 5.26 22.35
C GLN A 18 36.79 5.84 21.01
N PHE A 19 37.76 6.74 21.03
CA PHE A 19 38.72 6.59 19.96
C PHE A 19 39.47 5.30 20.30
N VAL A 20 39.43 4.25 19.48
CA VAL A 20 40.56 3.31 19.49
C VAL A 20 41.71 4.01 18.77
N CYS A 21 42.20 5.10 19.33
CA CYS A 21 43.58 5.48 19.09
C CYS A 21 44.41 4.37 19.72
N LEU A 22 44.74 3.34 18.94
CA LEU A 22 45.99 2.59 19.10
C LEU A 22 47.15 3.59 18.92
N ALA A 23 47.22 4.62 19.74
CA ALA A 23 48.42 5.34 20.01
C ALA A 23 49.13 4.49 21.06
N GLN A 24 49.73 3.38 20.59
CA GLN A 24 50.85 2.78 21.32
C GLN A 24 51.73 3.94 21.79
N LYS A 25 52.04 3.97 23.09
CA LYS A 25 52.83 4.99 23.80
C LYS A 25 53.49 6.03 22.87
N PRO A 26 53.36 7.35 23.15
CA PRO A 26 53.76 8.47 22.28
C PRO A 26 55.25 8.52 21.84
N LYS A 27 56.05 7.51 22.16
CA LYS A 27 57.38 7.31 21.58
C LYS A 27 57.38 6.92 20.10
N LYS A 28 56.24 6.56 19.46
CA LYS A 28 56.22 6.12 18.04
C LYS A 28 55.02 6.56 17.17
N THR A 29 54.21 7.54 17.58
CA THR A 29 53.01 7.94 16.80
C THR A 29 53.22 9.26 16.08
N HIS A 30 53.85 9.21 14.90
CA HIS A 30 53.85 10.29 13.91
C HIS A 30 52.70 10.16 12.90
N ASP A 31 51.86 9.13 13.00
CA ASP A 31 50.81 8.85 12.04
C ASP A 31 49.51 9.58 12.40
N HIS A 32 49.52 10.90 12.16
CA HIS A 32 48.37 11.76 12.32
C HIS A 32 47.18 11.33 11.44
N GLU A 33 47.45 10.70 10.29
CA GLU A 33 46.43 10.24 9.35
C GLU A 33 45.62 9.07 9.92
N ASN A 34 46.28 8.09 10.54
CA ASN A 34 45.60 6.98 11.20
C ASN A 34 44.80 7.41 12.44
N PHE A 35 45.30 8.39 13.20
CA PHE A 35 44.52 8.98 14.29
C PHE A 35 43.23 9.62 13.75
N VAL A 36 43.38 10.44 12.71
CA VAL A 36 42.30 11.14 12.03
C VAL A 36 41.23 10.18 11.50
N LYS A 37 41.62 9.13 10.75
CA LYS A 37 40.67 8.17 10.19
C LYS A 37 39.79 7.53 11.26
N LYS A 38 40.39 7.21 12.41
CA LYS A 38 39.66 6.62 13.53
C LYS A 38 38.76 7.61 14.23
N VAL A 39 39.19 8.87 14.33
CA VAL A 39 38.35 9.94 14.86
C VAL A 39 37.12 10.13 13.97
N THR A 40 37.29 10.24 12.66
CA THR A 40 36.19 10.39 11.69
C THR A 40 35.22 9.22 11.75
N LEU A 41 35.71 7.98 11.79
CA LEU A 41 34.86 6.79 11.93
C LEU A 41 34.06 6.79 13.23
N SER A 42 34.66 7.26 14.33
CA SER A 42 34.02 7.26 15.66
C SER A 42 32.98 8.38 15.84
N LEU A 43 32.98 9.38 14.95
CA LEU A 43 31.99 10.46 14.92
C LEU A 43 30.69 10.07 14.21
N ALA A 44 30.57 8.85 13.67
CA ALA A 44 29.30 8.35 13.17
C ALA A 44 28.33 8.08 14.34
N PRO A 45 27.10 8.65 14.37
CA PRO A 45 26.17 8.55 15.50
C PRO A 45 25.88 7.12 15.95
N SER A 46 25.74 6.20 14.99
CA SER A 46 25.52 4.77 15.24
C SER A 46 26.71 4.06 15.88
N LEU A 47 27.91 4.63 15.78
CA LEU A 47 29.13 4.11 16.38
C LEU A 47 29.44 4.77 17.73
N ILE A 48 28.90 5.94 18.06
CA ILE A 48 29.21 6.61 19.35
C ILE A 48 28.87 5.71 20.56
N THR A 49 27.76 4.96 20.51
CA THR A 49 27.36 4.04 21.59
C THR A 49 28.18 2.76 21.65
N LYS A 50 28.54 2.21 20.48
CA LYS A 50 29.35 0.98 20.39
C LYS A 50 30.78 1.22 20.89
N TRP A 51 31.19 2.48 20.89
CA TRP A 51 32.51 2.93 21.28
C TRP A 51 32.36 3.79 22.54
N MET A 52 31.80 3.28 23.63
CA MET A 52 31.91 3.92 24.95
C MET A 52 33.13 3.38 25.72
N PRO A 53 33.73 4.13 26.68
CA PRO A 53 34.75 3.63 27.60
C PRO A 53 34.32 2.29 28.17
N ASP A 54 35.15 1.28 27.97
CA ASP A 54 34.92 -0.02 28.56
C ASP A 54 35.14 0.03 30.08
N ASP A 55 34.71 -1.03 30.77
CA ASP A 55 34.84 -1.11 32.23
C ASP A 55 36.30 -0.99 32.70
N GLU A 56 37.28 -1.39 31.89
CA GLU A 56 38.71 -1.24 32.19
C GLU A 56 39.15 0.22 32.19
N ALA A 57 38.77 1.00 31.17
CA ALA A 57 39.03 2.43 31.10
C ALA A 57 38.40 3.18 32.27
N ILE A 58 37.16 2.83 32.63
CA ILE A 58 36.47 3.41 33.78
C ILE A 58 37.21 3.05 35.09
N ASN A 59 37.63 1.79 35.25
CA ASN A 59 38.39 1.37 36.44
C ASN A 59 39.75 2.09 36.53
N TYR A 60 40.45 2.27 35.40
CA TYR A 60 41.72 3.00 35.37
C TYR A 60 41.55 4.43 35.90
N VAL A 61 40.51 5.12 35.45
CA VAL A 61 40.17 6.46 35.90
C VAL A 61 39.80 6.48 37.37
N ALA A 62 38.93 5.56 37.81
CA ALA A 62 38.50 5.46 39.19
C ALA A 62 39.70 5.25 40.13
N GLY A 63 40.68 4.44 39.72
CA GLY A 63 41.91 4.20 40.48
C GLY A 63 42.88 5.39 40.51
N LYS A 64 42.64 6.45 39.73
CA LYS A 64 43.47 7.66 39.65
C LYS A 64 42.77 8.91 40.15
N THR A 65 41.47 8.86 40.39
CA THR A 65 40.65 10.03 40.76
C THR A 65 39.82 9.71 41.99
N ASP A 66 39.23 10.73 42.62
CA ASP A 66 38.34 10.52 43.76
C ASP A 66 36.91 10.10 43.34
N LYS A 67 36.68 9.85 42.04
CA LYS A 67 35.37 9.45 41.50
C LYS A 67 35.17 7.94 41.61
N THR A 68 33.99 7.54 42.06
CA THR A 68 33.58 6.13 42.08
C THR A 68 33.25 5.61 40.67
N LYS A 69 33.36 4.30 40.46
CA LYS A 69 32.98 3.65 39.19
C LYS A 69 31.55 3.98 38.76
N ALA A 70 30.61 4.02 39.71
CA ALA A 70 29.20 4.33 39.45
C ALA A 70 29.02 5.77 38.97
N GLN A 71 29.69 6.73 39.61
CA GLN A 71 29.66 8.14 39.16
C GLN A 71 30.25 8.30 37.77
N LEU A 72 31.33 7.58 37.44
CA LEU A 72 31.94 7.61 36.12
C LEU A 72 31.04 6.99 35.04
N LYS A 73 30.27 5.95 35.35
CA LYS A 73 29.29 5.36 34.41
C LYS A 73 28.13 6.32 34.12
N SER A 74 27.58 6.94 35.16
CA SER A 74 26.52 7.96 35.01
C SER A 74 27.04 9.22 34.29
N ASP A 75 28.27 9.62 34.64
CA ASP A 75 29.27 10.27 33.79
C ASP A 75 29.02 9.98 32.31
N VAL A 76 29.53 8.83 31.90
CA VAL A 76 29.59 8.31 30.53
C VAL A 76 28.23 8.37 29.80
N GLU A 77 27.16 7.91 30.43
CA GLU A 77 25.83 7.91 29.82
C GLU A 77 25.36 9.34 29.47
N ARG A 78 25.53 10.30 30.37
CA ARG A 78 24.95 11.64 30.22
C ARG A 78 25.52 12.46 29.05
N LEU A 79 26.83 12.58 28.91
CA LEU A 79 27.40 13.31 27.74
C LEU A 79 27.48 12.39 26.53
N SER A 80 27.27 11.08 26.62
CA SER A 80 27.15 10.30 25.37
C SER A 80 26.01 10.82 24.51
N GLU A 81 24.90 11.24 25.14
CA GLU A 81 23.80 11.91 24.44
C GLU A 81 24.24 13.27 23.90
N GLN A 82 24.92 14.09 24.69
CA GLN A 82 25.44 15.37 24.21
C GLN A 82 26.44 15.23 23.05
N VAL A 83 27.28 14.21 23.09
CA VAL A 83 28.26 13.91 22.04
C VAL A 83 27.56 13.40 20.78
N LYS A 84 26.48 12.61 20.90
CA LYS A 84 25.64 12.24 19.76
C LYS A 84 25.01 13.48 19.13
N GLU A 85 24.47 14.38 19.93
CA GLU A 85 23.90 15.65 19.45
C GLU A 85 24.96 16.49 18.72
N ASP A 86 26.14 16.67 19.32
CA ASP A 86 27.23 17.43 18.71
C ASP A 86 27.74 16.75 17.41
N ALA A 87 27.82 15.42 17.37
CA ALA A 87 28.23 14.67 16.18
C ALA A 87 27.17 14.70 15.07
N GLN A 88 25.90 14.59 15.45
CA GLN A 88 24.78 14.72 14.52
C GLN A 88 24.74 16.13 13.92
N PHE A 89 24.98 17.16 14.73
CA PHE A 89 25.11 18.53 14.24
C PHE A 89 26.21 18.66 13.18
N ILE A 90 27.38 18.06 13.39
CA ILE A 90 28.48 18.07 12.42
C ILE A 90 28.05 17.42 11.10
N ILE A 91 27.34 16.30 11.17
CA ILE A 91 26.86 15.56 9.99
C ILE A 91 25.78 16.34 9.25
N ASP A 92 24.78 16.83 9.97
CA ASP A 92 23.62 17.54 9.42
C ASP A 92 24.00 18.83 8.70
N ASN A 93 25.11 19.43 9.12
CA ASN A 93 25.67 20.66 8.55
C ASN A 93 26.81 20.40 7.57
N GLY A 94 27.09 19.14 7.24
CA GLY A 94 28.12 18.78 6.28
C GLY A 94 29.54 19.18 6.69
N ILE A 95 29.79 19.32 8.00
CA ILE A 95 31.07 19.73 8.59
C ILE A 95 31.98 18.49 8.72
N TYR A 96 32.02 17.64 7.69
CA TYR A 96 32.88 16.45 7.65
C TYR A 96 34.09 16.72 6.76
N ALA A 97 35.29 16.56 7.32
CA ALA A 97 36.51 16.73 6.58
C ALA A 97 36.95 15.39 5.97
N ASN A 98 37.13 15.36 4.65
CA ASN A 98 37.80 14.23 4.01
C ASN A 98 39.33 14.25 4.25
N LYS A 99 39.86 15.39 4.72
CA LYS A 99 41.27 15.60 5.04
C LYS A 99 41.42 16.42 6.31
N TYR A 100 42.28 15.95 7.19
CA TYR A 100 42.68 16.67 8.38
C TYR A 100 44.16 16.96 8.24
N ASN A 101 44.50 18.24 8.19
CA ASN A 101 45.83 18.68 7.82
C ASN A 101 46.80 18.62 9.00
N LYS A 102 46.28 18.85 10.22
CA LYS A 102 47.09 18.93 11.43
C LYS A 102 46.25 18.60 12.66
N ILE A 103 46.92 18.12 13.70
CA ILE A 103 46.33 17.90 15.01
C ILE A 103 47.14 18.69 16.02
N SER A 104 46.45 19.41 16.91
CA SER A 104 47.06 20.09 18.05
C SER A 104 46.47 19.54 19.34
N VAL A 105 47.31 19.25 20.33
CA VAL A 105 46.90 18.72 21.64
C VAL A 105 47.18 19.76 22.70
N ASN A 106 46.12 20.36 23.24
CA ASN A 106 46.19 21.40 24.27
C ASN A 106 45.93 20.78 25.63
N VAL A 107 47.01 20.39 26.31
CA VAL A 107 46.94 19.73 27.63
C VAL A 107 46.39 20.70 28.68
N LYS A 108 45.26 20.34 29.30
CA LYS A 108 44.63 21.05 30.42
C LYS A 108 45.11 20.54 31.78
N GLN A 109 45.36 19.24 31.87
CA GLN A 109 45.78 18.56 33.09
C GLN A 109 46.71 17.42 32.74
N GLU A 110 47.83 17.25 33.46
CA GLU A 110 48.76 16.13 33.25
C GLU A 110 48.58 15.00 34.29
N LYS A 111 48.11 15.34 35.50
CA LYS A 111 47.90 14.40 36.63
C LYS A 111 46.62 14.74 37.39
N PRO A 112 45.94 13.76 38.02
CA PRO A 112 46.33 12.34 38.13
C PRO A 112 46.00 11.50 36.88
N VAL A 113 45.13 12.01 36.02
CA VAL A 113 44.87 11.53 34.66
C VAL A 113 45.11 12.70 33.71
N LYS A 114 45.68 12.44 32.53
CA LYS A 114 45.92 13.49 31.54
C LYS A 114 44.63 13.85 30.83
N ILE A 115 44.32 15.15 30.79
CA ILE A 115 43.15 15.72 30.12
C ILE A 115 43.66 16.78 29.14
N ALA A 116 43.18 16.76 27.90
CA ALA A 116 43.55 17.70 26.86
C ALA A 116 42.40 18.02 25.93
N ASP A 117 42.38 19.22 25.37
CA ASP A 117 41.59 19.50 24.19
C ASP A 117 42.37 19.03 22.95
N ILE A 118 41.74 18.24 22.10
CA ILE A 118 42.33 17.81 20.83
C ILE A 118 41.68 18.62 19.72
N VAL A 119 42.48 19.47 19.05
CA VAL A 119 42.04 20.31 17.96
C VAL A 119 42.41 19.64 16.64
N LEU A 120 41.40 19.38 15.83
CA LEU A 120 41.52 18.79 14.51
C LEU A 120 41.41 19.90 13.47
N HIS A 121 42.52 20.25 12.83
CA HIS A 121 42.53 21.26 11.78
C HIS A 121 42.04 20.64 10.47
N CYS A 122 40.88 21.09 10.01
CA CYS A 122 40.14 20.54 8.89
C CYS A 122 40.18 21.47 7.67
N GLU A 123 40.24 20.89 6.49
CA GLU A 123 40.05 21.63 5.24
C GLU A 123 39.04 20.88 4.37
N PHE A 124 37.98 21.59 3.97
CA PHE A 124 36.92 21.03 3.14
C PHE A 124 36.56 22.01 2.03
N LYS A 125 36.81 21.61 0.78
CA LYS A 125 36.49 22.41 -0.42
C LYS A 125 37.05 23.85 -0.37
N GLY A 126 38.23 24.02 0.25
CA GLY A 126 38.89 25.32 0.41
C GLY A 126 38.50 26.10 1.67
N ASP A 127 37.45 25.68 2.38
CA ASP A 127 37.11 26.24 3.69
C ASP A 127 37.97 25.56 4.77
N VAL A 128 38.56 26.35 5.66
CA VAL A 128 39.37 25.87 6.79
C VAL A 128 38.59 26.10 8.09
N PHE A 129 38.49 25.06 8.90
CA PHE A 129 37.86 25.12 10.21
C PHE A 129 38.51 24.11 11.17
N ASP A 130 38.26 24.29 12.46
CA ASP A 130 38.77 23.43 13.51
C ASP A 130 37.61 22.67 14.16
N ILE A 131 37.81 21.37 14.41
CA ILE A 131 36.94 20.59 15.28
C ILE A 131 37.69 20.37 16.59
N THR A 132 37.22 20.97 17.67
CA THR A 132 37.80 20.80 19.00
C THR A 132 37.05 19.74 19.78
N LEU A 133 37.74 18.65 20.06
CA LEU A 133 37.33 17.60 20.98
C LEU A 133 37.69 18.02 22.41
N LYS A 134 36.70 18.48 23.18
CA LYS A 134 36.94 19.04 24.52
C LYS A 134 37.15 17.95 25.56
N ASP A 135 38.07 18.23 26.48
CA ASP A 135 38.31 17.45 27.70
C ASP A 135 38.59 15.97 27.42
N CYS A 136 39.33 15.66 26.35
CA CYS A 136 39.76 14.30 26.04
C CYS A 136 40.66 13.76 27.15
N ILE A 137 40.42 12.50 27.55
CA ILE A 137 41.04 11.86 28.69
C ILE A 137 41.94 10.74 28.20
N GLN A 138 43.21 10.78 28.59
CA GLN A 138 44.15 9.72 28.25
C GLN A 138 44.15 8.63 29.33
N THR A 139 43.83 7.41 28.92
CA THR A 139 44.05 6.21 29.73
C THR A 139 45.38 5.54 29.37
N ASP A 140 45.67 4.41 30.00
CA ASP A 140 46.80 3.56 29.63
C ASP A 140 46.66 2.90 28.24
N ARG A 141 45.43 2.81 27.70
CA ARG A 141 45.14 2.18 26.40
C ARG A 141 44.88 3.18 25.27
N SER A 142 44.12 4.24 25.53
CA SER A 142 43.66 5.18 24.50
C SER A 142 43.20 6.55 25.05
N TRP A 143 42.85 7.46 24.15
CA TRP A 143 42.13 8.70 24.43
C TRP A 143 40.62 8.51 24.34
N TYR A 144 39.89 9.11 25.28
CA TYR A 144 38.43 9.13 25.29
C TYR A 144 37.91 10.56 25.29
N LEU A 145 36.88 10.87 24.49
CA LEU A 145 36.29 12.21 24.46
C LEU A 145 35.51 12.49 25.76
N GLY A 146 36.00 13.38 26.62
CA GLY A 146 35.39 13.65 27.93
C GLY A 146 34.35 14.77 27.97
N GLY A 147 34.19 15.51 26.88
CA GLY A 147 33.40 16.73 26.81
C GLY A 147 32.55 16.83 25.54
N ARG A 148 32.53 18.03 24.98
CA ARG A 148 31.79 18.39 23.77
C ARG A 148 32.64 18.30 22.51
N ILE A 149 31.96 18.26 21.37
CA ILE A 149 32.61 18.50 20.08
C ILE A 149 32.22 19.92 19.64
N ILE A 150 33.22 20.79 19.52
CA ILE A 150 33.00 22.19 19.19
C ILE A 150 33.66 22.49 17.84
N PRO A 151 32.87 22.66 16.77
CA PRO A 151 33.40 23.22 15.53
C PRO A 151 33.64 24.73 15.75
N SER A 152 34.81 25.24 15.34
CA SER A 152 35.17 26.67 15.33
C SER A 152 35.95 27.08 14.08
N GLY A 153 35.82 28.35 13.65
CA GLY A 153 36.52 28.89 12.47
C GLY A 153 35.58 29.46 11.41
N ASP A 154 36.10 30.37 10.60
CA ASP A 154 35.33 31.18 9.63
C ASP A 154 34.59 30.31 8.59
N GLY A 155 35.10 29.11 8.30
CA GLY A 155 34.48 28.17 7.35
C GLY A 155 33.17 27.53 7.82
N ILE A 156 32.82 27.60 9.12
CA ILE A 156 31.65 26.86 9.66
C ILE A 156 30.33 27.53 9.31
N GLU A 157 30.22 28.84 9.49
CA GLU A 157 29.01 29.57 9.12
C GLU A 157 28.73 29.41 7.62
N SER A 158 29.79 29.45 6.80
CA SER A 158 29.74 29.15 5.36
C SER A 158 29.29 27.71 5.08
N ALA A 159 29.79 26.71 5.81
CA ALA A 159 29.39 25.31 5.65
C ALA A 159 27.91 25.08 6.03
N ILE A 160 27.47 25.64 7.16
CA ILE A 160 26.08 25.60 7.63
C ILE A 160 25.18 26.27 6.57
N ALA A 161 25.49 27.50 6.16
CA ALA A 161 24.70 28.22 5.17
C ALA A 161 24.62 27.49 3.82
N LYS A 162 25.74 26.92 3.33
CA LYS A 162 25.76 26.10 2.10
C LYS A 162 24.90 24.85 2.23
N GLN A 163 24.83 24.25 3.42
CA GLN A 163 24.04 23.04 3.66
C GLN A 163 22.56 23.36 3.83
N GLU A 164 22.21 24.47 4.50
CA GLU A 164 20.85 25.01 4.53
C GLU A 164 20.38 25.37 3.12
N GLU A 165 21.23 26.02 2.32
CA GLU A 165 20.94 26.28 0.91
C GLU A 165 20.74 24.99 0.11
N ARG A 166 21.43 23.88 0.44
CA ARG A 166 21.20 22.57 -0.18
C ARG A 166 19.94 21.87 0.30
N LYS A 167 19.56 22.02 1.57
CA LYS A 167 18.30 21.52 2.11
C LYS A 167 17.11 22.27 1.51
N ASN A 168 17.30 23.55 1.21
CA ASN A 168 16.29 24.43 0.63
C ASN A 168 16.30 24.43 -0.91
N LYS A 169 17.40 24.00 -1.54
CA LYS A 169 17.43 23.74 -2.99
C LYS A 169 16.74 22.41 -3.24
N PRO A 170 15.78 22.34 -4.19
CA PRO A 170 15.29 21.05 -4.67
C PRO A 170 16.49 20.18 -5.05
N GLN A 171 16.51 18.93 -4.59
CA GLN A 171 17.66 18.02 -4.62
C GLN A 171 18.09 17.77 -6.09
N GLY A 172 18.92 18.67 -6.62
CA GLY A 172 19.30 18.70 -8.04
C GLY A 172 20.23 17.57 -8.52
N GLY A 173 20.44 16.52 -7.73
CA GLY A 173 21.10 15.29 -8.17
C GLY A 173 20.13 14.40 -8.96
N LEU A 174 20.64 13.48 -9.80
CA LEU A 174 19.81 12.58 -10.59
C LEU A 174 18.77 11.84 -9.74
N LEU A 175 19.16 11.37 -8.54
CA LEU A 175 18.27 10.67 -7.61
C LEU A 175 17.27 11.58 -6.89
N GLY A 176 17.68 12.81 -6.53
CA GLY A 176 16.79 13.78 -5.90
C GLY A 176 15.74 14.32 -6.87
N LYS A 177 16.14 14.53 -8.13
CA LYS A 177 15.21 14.83 -9.22
C LYS A 177 14.26 13.68 -9.48
N ILE A 178 14.68 12.41 -9.33
CA ILE A 178 13.79 11.25 -9.44
C ILE A 178 12.76 11.26 -8.31
N ALA A 179 13.17 11.48 -7.06
CA ALA A 179 12.26 11.55 -5.91
C ALA A 179 11.26 12.72 -6.02
N GLU A 180 11.71 13.92 -6.38
CA GLU A 180 10.83 15.09 -6.58
C GLU A 180 9.91 14.96 -7.81
N MET A 181 10.37 14.29 -8.88
CA MET A 181 9.52 13.97 -10.03
C MET A 181 8.42 12.96 -9.65
N GLU A 182 8.72 11.98 -8.79
CA GLU A 182 7.72 11.02 -8.28
C GLU A 182 6.69 11.69 -7.35
N GLU A 183 7.11 12.66 -6.53
CA GLU A 183 6.20 13.36 -5.61
C GLU A 183 5.24 14.30 -6.37
N SER A 184 5.75 15.05 -7.35
CA SER A 184 4.94 15.94 -8.20
C SER A 184 4.02 15.22 -9.19
N THR A 185 4.42 14.04 -9.69
CA THR A 185 3.52 13.22 -10.55
C THR A 185 2.43 12.52 -9.76
N ASN A 186 2.61 12.26 -8.46
CA ASN A 186 1.59 11.66 -7.61
C ASN A 186 0.43 12.63 -7.31
N GLU A 187 0.67 13.94 -7.20
CA GLU A 187 -0.39 14.93 -6.96
C GLU A 187 -1.25 15.18 -8.22
N GLU A 188 -0.65 15.31 -9.42
CA GLU A 188 -1.42 15.47 -10.67
C GLU A 188 -2.08 14.16 -11.14
N ALA A 189 -1.50 13.00 -10.83
CA ALA A 189 -2.14 11.71 -11.13
C ALA A 189 -3.37 11.46 -10.24
N ALA A 190 -3.41 12.00 -9.02
CA ALA A 190 -4.52 11.81 -8.09
C ALA A 190 -5.85 12.38 -8.62
N GLU A 191 -5.86 13.46 -9.41
CA GLU A 191 -7.11 14.01 -9.96
C GLU A 191 -7.63 13.28 -11.20
N SER A 192 -6.80 12.48 -11.88
CA SER A 192 -7.22 11.59 -12.98
C SER A 192 -7.41 10.12 -12.55
N SER A 193 -7.19 9.81 -11.27
CA SER A 193 -7.06 8.45 -10.73
C SER A 193 -8.36 7.70 -10.41
N ASN A 194 -9.53 8.25 -10.74
CA ASN A 194 -10.85 7.64 -10.45
C ASN A 194 -11.15 6.32 -11.22
N ARG A 195 -10.13 5.66 -11.79
CA ARG A 195 -10.24 4.38 -12.49
C ARG A 195 -9.17 3.34 -12.11
N MET A 196 -8.27 3.61 -11.17
CA MET A 196 -7.23 2.62 -10.82
C MET A 196 -7.78 1.56 -9.86
N ILE A 197 -7.50 0.29 -10.17
CA ILE A 197 -7.96 -0.89 -9.41
C ILE A 197 -7.24 -0.99 -8.07
N TYR A 198 -5.92 -0.83 -8.09
CA TYR A 198 -5.08 -0.88 -6.90
C TYR A 198 -3.83 -0.03 -7.06
N GLN A 199 -3.49 0.71 -6.00
CA GLN A 199 -2.24 1.44 -5.84
C GLN A 199 -1.70 1.21 -4.43
N ALA A 200 -0.44 0.80 -4.31
CA ALA A 200 0.19 0.58 -3.02
C ALA A 200 0.31 1.87 -2.23
N LYS A 201 0.11 1.76 -0.92
CA LYS A 201 0.44 2.82 0.02
C LYS A 201 1.96 2.91 0.16
N ARG A 202 2.52 4.08 -0.09
CA ARG A 202 3.93 4.39 0.22
C ARG A 202 4.01 4.95 1.64
N PHE A 203 4.95 4.49 2.45
CA PHE A 203 5.22 5.03 3.78
C PHE A 203 6.39 6.02 3.76
N PRO A 204 6.51 6.90 4.78
CA PRO A 204 7.68 7.76 4.92
C PRO A 204 8.98 6.95 5.00
N MET A 205 10.01 7.42 4.30
CA MET A 205 11.33 6.80 4.37
C MET A 205 11.95 7.01 5.76
N MET A 206 12.42 5.94 6.40
CA MET A 206 13.06 6.00 7.71
C MET A 206 14.58 6.05 7.55
N GLY A 207 15.16 7.24 7.69
CA GLY A 207 16.60 7.45 7.51
C GLY A 207 17.03 7.19 6.06
N ASN A 208 18.00 6.29 5.86
CA ASN A 208 18.51 5.90 4.53
C ASN A 208 17.94 4.55 4.05
N ASP A 209 16.96 3.98 4.74
CA ASP A 209 16.39 2.70 4.36
C ASP A 209 15.25 2.87 3.36
N ALA A 210 15.58 2.75 2.08
CA ALA A 210 14.59 2.84 0.99
C ALA A 210 13.49 1.78 1.11
N SER A 211 13.74 0.63 1.75
CA SER A 211 12.73 -0.41 1.88
C SER A 211 11.54 0.01 2.75
N SER A 212 11.73 0.96 3.66
CA SER A 212 10.66 1.44 4.53
C SER A 212 9.55 2.15 3.76
N GLN A 213 9.76 2.50 2.48
CA GLN A 213 8.71 3.02 1.61
C GLN A 213 7.58 2.00 1.39
N PHE A 214 7.87 0.71 1.50
CA PHE A 214 6.90 -0.37 1.31
C PHE A 214 6.88 -1.39 2.45
N VAL A 215 7.81 -1.33 3.40
CA VAL A 215 7.94 -2.29 4.52
C VAL A 215 7.73 -1.59 5.85
N GLN A 216 6.78 -2.09 6.65
CA GLN A 216 6.51 -1.61 8.01
C GLN A 216 7.38 -2.38 9.01
N HIS A 217 8.67 -2.03 9.13
CA HIS A 217 9.65 -2.80 9.91
C HIS A 217 9.24 -3.05 11.37
N ASP A 218 8.53 -2.11 11.99
CA ASP A 218 8.00 -2.20 13.35
C ASP A 218 6.89 -3.25 13.51
N LYS A 219 6.24 -3.64 12.41
CA LYS A 219 5.16 -4.64 12.37
C LYS A 219 5.64 -6.05 12.06
N ILE A 220 6.91 -6.25 11.71
CA ILE A 220 7.45 -7.58 11.40
C ILE A 220 7.30 -8.51 12.61
N GLY A 221 6.74 -9.69 12.37
CA GLY A 221 6.42 -10.72 13.36
C GLY A 221 4.99 -10.65 13.90
N GLN A 222 4.24 -9.58 13.64
CA GLN A 222 2.88 -9.40 14.13
C GLN A 222 1.85 -10.13 13.25
N THR A 223 0.78 -10.64 13.87
CA THR A 223 -0.38 -11.17 13.13
C THR A 223 -1.40 -10.07 12.92
N MET A 224 -1.80 -9.84 11.68
CA MET A 224 -2.62 -8.70 11.28
C MET A 224 -3.80 -9.17 10.43
N ASP A 225 -4.86 -8.37 10.41
CA ASP A 225 -5.95 -8.58 9.45
C ASP A 225 -5.43 -8.35 8.02
N GLY A 226 -5.91 -9.16 7.11
CA GLY A 226 -5.54 -9.16 5.70
C GLY A 226 -6.45 -10.09 4.92
N TYR A 227 -6.10 -10.33 3.67
CA TYR A 227 -6.83 -11.28 2.83
C TYR A 227 -5.90 -11.93 1.82
N TYR A 228 -6.32 -13.05 1.24
CA TYR A 228 -5.69 -13.58 0.04
C TYR A 228 -6.72 -13.70 -1.08
N ILE A 229 -6.21 -13.76 -2.30
CA ILE A 229 -6.98 -14.02 -3.51
C ILE A 229 -6.67 -15.45 -3.92
N ASP A 230 -7.66 -16.33 -3.88
CA ASP A 230 -7.48 -17.74 -4.21
C ASP A 230 -7.25 -17.96 -5.73
N GLN A 231 -7.13 -19.22 -6.14
CA GLN A 231 -6.88 -19.54 -7.55
C GLN A 231 -8.05 -19.19 -8.48
N ASP A 232 -9.26 -19.04 -7.93
CA ASP A 232 -10.50 -18.70 -8.63
C ASP A 232 -10.81 -17.20 -8.54
N TYR A 233 -9.82 -16.38 -8.15
CA TYR A 233 -9.92 -14.93 -7.97
C TYR A 233 -10.91 -14.48 -6.89
N LYS A 234 -11.28 -15.36 -5.95
CA LYS A 234 -12.13 -14.99 -4.81
C LYS A 234 -11.28 -14.44 -3.68
N LYS A 235 -11.75 -13.32 -3.11
CA LYS A 235 -11.16 -12.67 -1.94
C LYS A 235 -11.57 -13.43 -0.68
N VAL A 236 -10.59 -13.82 0.15
CA VAL A 236 -10.83 -14.50 1.44
C VAL A 236 -10.17 -13.71 2.56
N GLU A 237 -10.99 -13.09 3.41
CA GLU A 237 -10.55 -12.36 4.61
C GLU A 237 -9.96 -13.32 5.66
N THR A 238 -8.84 -12.94 6.28
CA THR A 238 -8.12 -13.80 7.21
C THR A 238 -7.12 -13.03 8.08
N LYS A 239 -6.41 -13.73 8.97
CA LYS A 239 -5.28 -13.17 9.70
C LYS A 239 -3.96 -13.71 9.17
N ILE A 240 -3.08 -12.81 8.76
CA ILE A 240 -1.78 -13.12 8.18
C ILE A 240 -0.68 -12.63 9.11
N LYS A 241 0.30 -13.47 9.41
CA LYS A 241 1.52 -13.02 10.09
C LYS A 241 2.37 -12.25 9.11
N TYR A 242 2.59 -10.97 9.38
CA TYR A 242 3.49 -10.14 8.61
C TYR A 242 4.93 -10.50 8.97
N GLU A 243 5.69 -11.06 8.04
CA GLU A 243 7.08 -11.50 8.28
C GLU A 243 8.07 -10.65 7.50
N ALA A 244 9.37 -10.90 7.72
CA ALA A 244 10.43 -10.16 7.05
C ALA A 244 10.38 -10.37 5.52
N PRO A 245 10.84 -9.40 4.70
CA PRO A 245 10.82 -9.50 3.23
C PRO A 245 11.39 -10.81 2.66
N GLU A 246 12.43 -11.37 3.27
CA GLU A 246 13.05 -12.65 2.86
C GLU A 246 12.09 -13.84 2.98
N ILE A 247 11.08 -13.75 3.84
CA ILE A 247 10.02 -14.75 3.98
C ILE A 247 8.86 -14.39 3.06
N MET A 248 8.45 -13.12 3.03
CA MET A 248 7.29 -12.68 2.27
C MET A 248 7.50 -12.82 0.75
N MET A 249 8.72 -12.56 0.27
CA MET A 249 9.06 -12.52 -1.15
C MET A 249 9.58 -13.84 -1.73
N ASP A 250 10.03 -14.77 -0.88
CA ASP A 250 10.55 -16.07 -1.32
C ASP A 250 9.38 -17.04 -1.63
N PRO A 251 9.28 -17.58 -2.86
CA PRO A 251 8.22 -18.50 -3.23
C PRO A 251 8.29 -19.85 -2.49
N ASN A 252 9.45 -20.22 -1.96
CA ASN A 252 9.66 -21.50 -1.27
C ASN A 252 9.35 -21.43 0.23
N LYS A 253 9.03 -20.24 0.75
CA LYS A 253 8.66 -20.07 2.16
C LYS A 253 7.16 -20.10 2.32
N PHE A 254 6.69 -20.79 3.35
CA PHE A 254 5.31 -20.74 3.78
C PHE A 254 4.94 -19.34 4.28
N ILE A 255 3.66 -18.99 4.16
CA ILE A 255 3.07 -17.86 4.87
C ILE A 255 2.25 -18.39 6.05
N LYS A 256 2.23 -17.66 7.16
CA LYS A 256 1.42 -18.04 8.32
C LYS A 256 0.05 -17.38 8.25
N ILE A 257 -1.00 -18.17 8.06
CA ILE A 257 -2.39 -17.73 8.00
C ILE A 257 -3.16 -18.41 9.13
N ASN A 258 -3.81 -17.62 10.00
CA ASN A 258 -4.49 -18.10 11.22
C ASN A 258 -3.61 -19.01 12.09
N GLY A 259 -2.29 -18.78 12.08
CA GLY A 259 -1.30 -19.58 12.82
C GLY A 259 -0.78 -20.83 12.09
N TYR A 260 -1.35 -21.19 10.93
CA TYR A 260 -0.95 -22.35 10.13
C TYR A 260 0.00 -21.97 8.99
N ASP A 261 0.95 -22.85 8.67
CA ASP A 261 1.86 -22.69 7.54
C ASP A 261 1.14 -23.08 6.23
N ILE A 262 0.97 -22.12 5.32
CA ILE A 262 0.30 -22.31 4.03
C ILE A 262 1.29 -22.06 2.89
N VAL A 263 1.27 -22.92 1.87
CA VAL A 263 2.12 -22.78 0.67
C VAL A 263 1.59 -21.63 -0.17
N LYS A 264 2.47 -20.72 -0.61
CA LYS A 264 2.04 -19.53 -1.34
C LYS A 264 1.42 -19.80 -2.71
N SER A 265 1.79 -20.91 -3.35
CA SER A 265 1.20 -21.35 -4.62
C SER A 265 -0.31 -21.62 -4.54
N ASN A 266 -0.91 -21.67 -3.34
CA ASN A 266 -2.34 -21.86 -3.16
C ASN A 266 -3.16 -20.60 -3.42
N PHE A 267 -2.53 -19.43 -3.60
CA PHE A 267 -3.20 -18.16 -3.87
C PHE A 267 -2.53 -17.42 -5.03
N LYS A 268 -3.27 -16.52 -5.67
CA LYS A 268 -2.76 -15.61 -6.72
C LYS A 268 -2.05 -14.40 -6.13
N ALA A 269 -2.58 -13.90 -5.01
CA ALA A 269 -2.10 -12.72 -4.33
C ALA A 269 -2.47 -12.78 -2.83
N PHE A 270 -1.79 -11.99 -2.00
CA PHE A 270 -2.20 -11.78 -0.62
C PHE A 270 -1.87 -10.37 -0.15
N TYR A 271 -2.74 -9.83 0.70
CA TYR A 271 -2.66 -8.47 1.23
C TYR A 271 -2.48 -8.49 2.74
N VAL A 272 -1.42 -7.83 3.22
CA VAL A 272 -1.13 -7.67 4.64
C VAL A 272 -0.25 -6.44 4.86
N ALA A 273 -0.40 -5.77 5.99
CA ALA A 273 0.39 -4.58 6.36
C ALA A 273 0.37 -3.48 5.28
N ASP A 274 -0.82 -3.20 4.75
CA ASP A 274 -1.09 -2.22 3.69
C ASP A 274 -0.40 -2.49 2.34
N GLN A 275 0.06 -3.73 2.09
CA GLN A 275 0.73 -4.12 0.85
C GLN A 275 0.11 -5.38 0.24
N MET A 276 -0.06 -5.36 -1.08
CA MET A 276 -0.45 -6.51 -1.89
C MET A 276 0.81 -7.19 -2.45
N TYR A 277 0.92 -8.50 -2.24
CA TYR A 277 2.00 -9.34 -2.75
C TYR A 277 1.49 -10.24 -3.87
N VAL A 278 2.22 -10.31 -4.97
CA VAL A 278 1.85 -11.05 -6.18
C VAL A 278 3.02 -11.87 -6.70
N PHE A 279 2.75 -13.08 -7.19
CA PHE A 279 3.81 -13.90 -7.78
C PHE A 279 4.13 -13.42 -9.20
N THR A 280 5.40 -13.15 -9.46
CA THR A 280 5.89 -12.60 -10.74
C THR A 280 6.72 -13.60 -11.55
N GLY A 281 6.62 -14.88 -11.20
CA GLY A 281 7.31 -16.00 -11.86
C GLY A 281 8.56 -16.48 -11.11
N GLU A 282 9.23 -15.59 -10.39
CA GLU A 282 10.44 -15.93 -9.60
C GLU A 282 10.31 -15.52 -8.13
N TYR A 283 9.64 -14.39 -7.85
CA TYR A 283 9.45 -13.88 -6.50
C TYR A 283 8.00 -13.48 -6.26
N TRP A 284 7.67 -13.33 -4.98
CA TRP A 284 6.49 -12.58 -4.55
C TRP A 284 6.89 -11.11 -4.41
N ASP A 285 6.44 -10.27 -5.33
CA ASP A 285 6.74 -8.83 -5.33
C ASP A 285 5.56 -8.05 -4.77
N ILE A 286 5.84 -6.85 -4.24
CA ILE A 286 4.80 -5.91 -3.84
C ILE A 286 4.23 -5.31 -5.12
N LEU A 287 2.93 -5.49 -5.34
CA LEU A 287 2.20 -4.79 -6.39
C LEU A 287 2.16 -3.32 -6.00
N VAL A 288 2.78 -2.44 -6.79
CA VAL A 288 2.73 -0.98 -6.57
C VAL A 288 1.55 -0.38 -7.32
N LYS A 289 1.27 -0.91 -8.52
CA LYS A 289 0.19 -0.45 -9.37
C LYS A 289 -0.28 -1.58 -10.27
N GLU A 290 -1.58 -1.81 -10.25
CA GLU A 290 -2.22 -2.81 -11.09
C GLU A 290 -2.51 -2.30 -12.51
N GLY A 291 -2.44 -3.21 -13.49
CA GLY A 291 -2.59 -2.91 -14.92
C GLY A 291 -2.21 -4.07 -15.82
N ALA A 292 -2.54 -3.98 -17.11
CA ALA A 292 -1.97 -4.85 -18.15
C ALA A 292 -0.44 -4.80 -18.18
N ILE A 293 0.12 -3.63 -17.81
CA ILE A 293 1.49 -3.48 -17.33
C ILE A 293 1.43 -3.06 -15.85
N ARG A 294 1.99 -3.90 -14.98
CA ARG A 294 2.11 -3.70 -13.54
C ARG A 294 3.39 -2.93 -13.21
N LYS A 295 3.30 -2.06 -12.19
CA LYS A 295 4.47 -1.54 -11.46
C LYS A 295 4.60 -2.34 -10.17
N LEU A 296 5.82 -2.75 -9.85
CA LEU A 296 6.11 -3.63 -8.73
C LEU A 296 7.28 -3.08 -7.91
N ALA A 297 7.39 -3.54 -6.67
CA ALA A 297 8.52 -3.28 -5.79
C ALA A 297 9.05 -4.60 -5.21
N ARG A 298 10.37 -4.77 -5.26
CA ARG A 298 11.08 -5.90 -4.66
C ARG A 298 12.03 -5.40 -3.61
N VAL A 299 11.98 -6.03 -2.43
CA VAL A 299 12.83 -5.72 -1.29
C VAL A 299 13.72 -6.92 -1.01
N VAL A 300 15.02 -6.79 -1.25
CA VAL A 300 15.99 -7.87 -1.05
C VAL A 300 16.97 -7.47 0.03
N LYS A 301 17.29 -8.38 0.96
CA LYS A 301 18.37 -8.14 1.91
C LYS A 301 19.72 -8.31 1.23
N ASN A 302 20.56 -7.29 1.33
CA ASN A 302 21.95 -7.37 0.94
C ASN A 302 22.72 -8.14 2.02
N GLU A 303 23.25 -9.31 1.66
CA GLU A 303 23.92 -10.21 2.62
C GLU A 303 25.20 -9.61 3.24
N GLU A 304 25.93 -8.77 2.50
CA GLU A 304 27.19 -8.17 2.96
C GLU A 304 26.96 -7.08 4.01
N THR A 305 25.94 -6.26 3.79
CA THR A 305 25.64 -5.09 4.63
C THR A 305 24.55 -5.36 5.66
N GLY A 306 23.73 -6.40 5.45
CA GLY A 306 22.54 -6.69 6.23
C GLY A 306 21.35 -5.76 5.96
N ASN A 307 21.52 -4.73 5.12
CA ASN A 307 20.48 -3.74 4.81
C ASN A 307 19.54 -4.26 3.72
N TYR A 308 18.30 -3.77 3.72
CA TYR A 308 17.37 -4.00 2.62
C TYR A 308 17.63 -3.05 1.46
N VAL A 309 17.52 -3.58 0.25
CA VAL A 309 17.61 -2.85 -1.01
C VAL A 309 16.25 -2.93 -1.69
N LEU A 310 15.71 -1.77 -2.06
CA LEU A 310 14.50 -1.65 -2.84
C LEU A 310 14.83 -1.58 -4.33
N GLY A 311 14.20 -2.43 -5.13
CA GLY A 311 14.19 -2.35 -6.59
C GLY A 311 12.77 -2.22 -7.10
N GLU A 312 12.48 -1.17 -7.87
CA GLU A 312 11.22 -1.08 -8.61
C GLU A 312 11.31 -1.89 -9.91
N LEU A 313 10.20 -2.50 -10.30
CA LEU A 313 10.09 -3.33 -11.50
C LEU A 313 8.87 -2.92 -12.33
N VAL A 314 8.92 -3.24 -13.62
CA VAL A 314 7.79 -3.12 -14.55
C VAL A 314 7.56 -4.49 -15.18
N GLN A 315 6.31 -4.92 -15.24
CA GLN A 315 5.95 -6.24 -15.79
C GLN A 315 4.68 -6.12 -16.63
N LYS A 316 4.76 -6.44 -17.92
CA LYS A 316 3.56 -6.75 -18.72
C LYS A 316 3.09 -8.16 -18.37
N LEU A 317 1.77 -8.36 -18.30
CA LEU A 317 1.20 -9.70 -18.12
C LEU A 317 1.83 -10.67 -19.14
N GLU A 318 2.11 -11.90 -18.71
CA GLU A 318 2.82 -12.95 -19.48
C GLU A 318 4.34 -12.75 -19.69
N MET A 319 4.89 -11.58 -19.36
CA MET A 319 6.34 -11.32 -19.39
C MET A 319 6.95 -11.39 -17.99
N GLY A 320 8.25 -11.69 -17.91
CA GLY A 320 9.00 -11.56 -16.67
C GLY A 320 9.15 -10.09 -16.24
N PRO A 321 9.29 -9.79 -14.93
CA PRO A 321 9.48 -8.42 -14.47
C PRO A 321 10.87 -7.88 -14.85
N GLU A 322 10.93 -6.63 -15.28
CA GLU A 322 12.18 -5.92 -15.55
C GLU A 322 12.47 -4.86 -14.50
N ASN A 323 13.71 -4.85 -13.99
CA ASN A 323 14.17 -3.82 -13.06
C ASN A 323 14.25 -2.43 -13.72
N THR A 324 13.70 -1.40 -13.06
CA THR A 324 13.60 -0.04 -13.60
C THR A 324 14.94 0.61 -13.92
N VAL A 325 16.03 0.28 -13.22
CA VAL A 325 17.37 0.80 -13.53
C VAL A 325 17.87 0.25 -14.86
N SER A 326 17.72 -1.06 -15.09
CA SER A 326 18.00 -1.70 -16.38
C SER A 326 17.03 -1.21 -17.47
N PHE A 327 15.78 -0.97 -17.09
CA PHE A 327 14.74 -0.44 -17.97
C PHE A 327 15.11 0.97 -18.46
N MET A 328 15.60 1.84 -17.57
CA MET A 328 16.00 3.22 -17.87
C MET A 328 17.09 3.28 -18.96
N MET A 329 18.11 2.41 -18.90
CA MET A 329 19.20 2.40 -19.90
C MET A 329 18.71 2.04 -21.31
N GLY A 330 17.62 1.28 -21.41
CA GLY A 330 17.03 0.80 -22.66
C GLY A 330 15.64 1.38 -22.96
N PHE A 331 15.21 2.42 -22.24
CA PHE A 331 13.79 2.78 -22.09
C PHE A 331 13.03 2.84 -23.41
N LYS A 332 13.55 3.55 -24.42
CA LYS A 332 12.86 3.74 -25.71
C LYS A 332 12.56 2.42 -26.44
N ASN A 333 13.40 1.41 -26.28
CA ASN A 333 13.26 0.13 -26.98
C ASN A 333 12.38 -0.80 -26.15
N LYS A 334 12.67 -0.92 -24.85
CA LYS A 334 11.96 -1.80 -23.92
C LYS A 334 10.51 -1.38 -23.71
N MET A 335 10.27 -0.09 -23.47
CA MET A 335 8.91 0.41 -23.30
C MET A 335 8.10 0.27 -24.59
N ALA A 336 8.70 0.55 -25.76
CA ALA A 336 8.03 0.37 -27.04
C ALA A 336 7.73 -1.11 -27.37
N GLU A 337 8.52 -2.05 -26.84
CA GLU A 337 8.23 -3.47 -26.90
C GLU A 337 7.05 -3.84 -25.98
N LEU A 338 7.03 -3.35 -24.73
CA LEU A 338 5.90 -3.56 -23.82
C LEU A 338 4.59 -3.02 -24.40
N VAL A 339 4.61 -1.84 -25.02
CA VAL A 339 3.40 -1.22 -25.60
C VAL A 339 3.19 -1.54 -27.08
N SER A 340 3.85 -2.57 -27.62
CA SER A 340 3.88 -2.85 -29.06
C SER A 340 2.51 -3.13 -29.69
N ASP A 341 1.53 -3.62 -28.92
CA ASP A 341 0.15 -3.78 -29.39
C ASP A 341 -0.53 -2.45 -29.74
N ASN A 342 -0.05 -1.33 -29.18
CA ASN A 342 -0.43 0.03 -29.54
C ASN A 342 0.68 0.65 -30.40
N ALA A 343 0.60 0.44 -31.72
CA ALA A 343 1.63 0.89 -32.67
C ALA A 343 1.89 2.41 -32.62
N GLU A 344 0.86 3.21 -32.36
CA GLU A 344 0.99 4.67 -32.21
C GLU A 344 1.84 5.00 -30.97
N MET A 345 1.46 4.48 -29.81
CA MET A 345 2.19 4.71 -28.56
C MET A 345 3.63 4.19 -28.62
N ALA A 346 3.83 3.00 -29.18
CA ALA A 346 5.16 2.43 -29.37
C ALA A 346 6.05 3.34 -30.24
N THR A 347 5.48 3.99 -31.25
CA THR A 347 6.18 4.97 -32.11
C THR A 347 6.54 6.23 -31.32
N LYS A 348 5.60 6.79 -30.55
CA LYS A 348 5.85 7.97 -29.70
C LYS A 348 6.97 7.73 -28.69
N VAL A 349 6.98 6.55 -28.05
CA VAL A 349 8.03 6.10 -27.13
C VAL A 349 9.39 5.94 -27.84
N LYS A 350 9.43 5.32 -29.02
CA LYS A 350 10.68 5.17 -29.82
C LYS A 350 11.27 6.52 -30.21
N ASN A 351 10.42 7.46 -30.60
CA ASN A 351 10.78 8.81 -31.00
C ASN A 351 11.09 9.74 -29.81
N LYS A 352 10.80 9.31 -28.58
CA LYS A 352 10.94 10.12 -27.35
C LYS A 352 10.18 11.44 -27.44
N GLU A 353 8.96 11.38 -27.98
CA GLU A 353 8.04 12.51 -28.02
C GLU A 353 7.79 13.04 -26.60
N ASP A 354 7.33 14.29 -26.50
CA ASP A 354 7.12 14.88 -25.19
C ASP A 354 5.96 14.18 -24.46
N GLY A 355 6.19 13.81 -23.19
CA GLY A 355 5.30 12.92 -22.44
C GLY A 355 5.54 11.42 -22.65
N TYR A 356 6.47 11.02 -23.52
CA TYR A 356 6.83 9.62 -23.79
C TYR A 356 8.32 9.33 -23.49
N LYS A 357 8.84 9.90 -22.39
CA LYS A 357 10.21 9.69 -21.90
C LYS A 357 10.18 8.92 -20.59
N PHE A 358 11.34 8.45 -20.11
CA PHE A 358 11.43 7.67 -18.87
C PHE A 358 10.83 8.39 -17.65
N LYS A 359 11.03 9.72 -17.54
CA LYS A 359 10.42 10.55 -16.49
C LYS A 359 8.87 10.52 -16.48
N ASP A 360 8.27 10.14 -17.60
CA ASP A 360 6.82 10.09 -17.81
C ASP A 360 6.31 8.63 -17.75
N ILE A 361 7.10 7.69 -17.21
CA ILE A 361 6.77 6.26 -17.23
C ILE A 361 5.38 5.96 -16.64
N ASP A 362 5.02 6.57 -15.51
CA ASP A 362 3.72 6.33 -14.88
C ASP A 362 2.55 6.86 -15.73
N LYS A 363 2.77 7.95 -16.49
CA LYS A 363 1.79 8.47 -17.46
C LYS A 363 1.62 7.52 -18.63
N ILE A 364 2.71 6.99 -19.18
CA ILE A 364 2.67 6.05 -20.30
C ILE A 364 2.01 4.75 -19.87
N LEU A 365 2.30 4.25 -18.67
CA LEU A 365 1.65 3.06 -18.10
C LEU A 365 0.14 3.27 -17.93
N ASN A 366 -0.28 4.44 -17.42
CA ASN A 366 -1.69 4.80 -17.30
C ASN A 366 -2.40 4.83 -18.66
N GLU A 367 -1.81 5.53 -19.62
CA GLU A 367 -2.36 5.67 -20.97
C GLU A 367 -2.47 4.30 -21.65
N TYR A 368 -1.44 3.47 -21.53
CA TYR A 368 -1.44 2.13 -22.09
C TYR A 368 -2.47 1.21 -21.44
N ASN A 369 -2.53 1.18 -20.11
CA ASN A 369 -3.47 0.32 -19.39
C ASN A 369 -4.93 0.70 -19.73
N ALA A 370 -5.24 2.01 -19.75
CA ALA A 370 -6.56 2.49 -20.15
C ALA A 370 -6.91 2.12 -21.61
N TRP A 371 -5.95 2.26 -22.53
CA TRP A 371 -6.12 1.82 -23.91
C TRP A 371 -6.32 0.30 -24.00
N PHE A 372 -5.53 -0.49 -23.28
CA PHE A 372 -5.57 -1.95 -23.32
C PHE A 372 -6.93 -2.46 -22.85
N ASP A 373 -7.46 -1.92 -21.76
CA ASP A 373 -8.79 -2.27 -21.27
C ASP A 373 -9.89 -1.95 -22.27
N GLN A 374 -9.75 -0.82 -22.97
CA GLN A 374 -10.72 -0.40 -23.99
C GLN A 374 -10.67 -1.33 -25.21
N GLN A 375 -9.49 -1.75 -25.65
CA GLN A 375 -9.33 -2.60 -26.84
C GLN A 375 -9.56 -4.09 -26.55
N TYR A 376 -9.27 -4.53 -25.33
CA TYR A 376 -9.31 -5.94 -24.92
C TYR A 376 -10.08 -6.12 -23.60
N PRO A 377 -11.38 -5.78 -23.55
CA PRO A 377 -12.19 -5.93 -22.33
C PRO A 377 -12.15 -7.38 -21.84
N GLY A 378 -11.87 -7.55 -20.54
CA GLY A 378 -11.79 -8.86 -19.88
C GLY A 378 -10.54 -9.69 -20.18
N LYS A 379 -9.61 -9.22 -21.04
CA LYS A 379 -8.39 -9.97 -21.35
C LYS A 379 -7.33 -9.88 -20.24
N ALA A 380 -7.32 -8.80 -19.48
CA ALA A 380 -6.46 -8.67 -18.31
C ALA A 380 -7.15 -9.27 -17.08
N GLU A 381 -6.59 -10.34 -16.53
CA GLU A 381 -7.03 -10.91 -15.26
C GLU A 381 -6.50 -10.04 -14.11
N TYR A 382 -7.34 -9.11 -13.67
CA TYR A 382 -7.08 -8.25 -12.53
C TYR A 382 -7.35 -8.98 -11.21
N LEU A 383 -6.54 -8.68 -10.19
CA LEU A 383 -6.59 -9.29 -8.87
C LEU A 383 -7.77 -8.76 -8.04
N LEU A 384 -8.12 -7.49 -8.22
CA LEU A 384 -9.24 -6.85 -7.54
C LEU A 384 -10.26 -6.36 -8.56
N GLU A 385 -11.54 -6.43 -8.20
CA GLU A 385 -12.61 -5.85 -9.01
C GLU A 385 -12.47 -4.32 -9.07
N ARG A 386 -12.79 -3.73 -10.23
CA ARG A 386 -12.88 -2.26 -10.35
C ARG A 386 -13.97 -1.77 -9.41
N ALA A 387 -13.64 -0.77 -8.60
CA ALA A 387 -14.59 -0.05 -7.75
C ALA A 387 -15.77 0.60 -8.53
N ASN A 388 -15.75 0.59 -9.86
CA ASN A 388 -16.89 0.92 -10.71
C ASN A 388 -17.06 -0.16 -11.78
N GLY A 389 -18.07 -1.02 -11.58
CA GLY A 389 -18.34 -2.17 -12.42
C GLY A 389 -18.47 -1.84 -13.90
N ILE A 390 -17.51 -2.32 -14.69
CA ILE A 390 -17.68 -2.69 -16.09
C ILE A 390 -16.80 -3.92 -16.30
N ASN A 391 -17.31 -5.07 -15.90
CA ASN A 391 -17.00 -6.31 -16.60
C ASN A 391 -18.09 -6.45 -17.66
N ASN A 392 -17.77 -6.11 -18.91
CA ASN A 392 -18.61 -6.52 -20.02
C ASN A 392 -18.39 -8.02 -20.25
N SER A 393 -19.37 -8.83 -19.90
CA SER A 393 -19.88 -9.79 -20.88
C SER A 393 -20.45 -8.98 -22.05
N GLY A 394 -19.69 -8.86 -23.14
CA GLY A 394 -20.23 -8.51 -24.46
C GLY A 394 -20.50 -7.04 -24.78
N ALA A 395 -19.82 -6.59 -25.85
CA ALA A 395 -20.23 -5.55 -26.81
C ALA A 395 -20.43 -4.09 -26.33
N ASP A 396 -19.47 -3.27 -26.78
CA ASP A 396 -19.63 -1.88 -27.25
C ASP A 396 -20.59 -0.94 -26.51
N VAL A 397 -20.04 -0.13 -25.58
CA VAL A 397 -20.50 1.26 -25.40
C VAL A 397 -19.30 2.16 -25.07
N ASN A 398 -18.81 2.88 -26.08
CA ASN A 398 -18.49 4.31 -25.95
C ASN A 398 -18.41 4.99 -27.33
N SER A 399 -19.55 4.98 -28.01
CA SER A 399 -20.09 6.21 -28.59
C SER A 399 -21.37 6.51 -27.83
N ALA A 400 -21.25 7.19 -26.68
CA ALA A 400 -22.38 7.72 -25.93
C ALA A 400 -22.14 9.19 -25.61
N THR A 401 -22.27 10.03 -26.63
CA THR A 401 -23.30 11.06 -26.51
C THR A 401 -24.66 10.35 -26.69
N ASN A 402 -25.41 10.20 -25.59
CA ASN A 402 -26.79 9.68 -25.51
C ASN A 402 -27.03 8.17 -25.67
N SER A 403 -26.55 7.33 -24.74
CA SER A 403 -27.17 6.00 -24.51
C SER A 403 -27.30 5.71 -23.02
N THR A 404 -28.48 5.96 -22.47
CA THR A 404 -28.95 5.38 -21.21
C THR A 404 -29.16 3.88 -21.43
N ASN A 405 -28.38 3.02 -20.78
CA ASN A 405 -28.64 1.59 -20.80
C ASN A 405 -30.06 1.39 -20.22
N SER A 406 -30.98 0.89 -21.05
CA SER A 406 -32.42 0.88 -20.72
C SER A 406 -32.73 0.07 -19.46
N GLN A 407 -31.87 -0.92 -19.13
CA GLN A 407 -31.98 -1.75 -17.93
C GLN A 407 -31.54 -1.00 -16.67
N ASP A 408 -30.45 -0.24 -16.70
CA ASP A 408 -30.03 0.60 -15.57
C ASP A 408 -31.04 1.70 -15.28
N GLN A 409 -31.59 2.30 -16.33
CA GLN A 409 -32.66 3.29 -16.18
C GLN A 409 -33.93 2.65 -15.64
N LEU A 410 -34.31 1.46 -16.12
CA LEU A 410 -35.43 0.69 -15.59
C LEU A 410 -35.24 0.35 -14.12
N GLY A 411 -34.06 -0.11 -13.69
CA GLY A 411 -33.79 -0.42 -12.29
C GLY A 411 -33.94 0.80 -11.40
N LYS A 412 -33.44 1.96 -11.85
CA LYS A 412 -33.63 3.25 -11.17
C LYS A 412 -35.10 3.67 -11.13
N ASP A 413 -35.83 3.47 -12.22
CA ASP A 413 -37.22 3.84 -12.38
C ASP A 413 -38.15 2.99 -11.49
N ILE A 414 -37.97 1.67 -11.52
CA ILE A 414 -38.62 0.70 -10.61
C ILE A 414 -38.34 1.09 -9.15
N PHE A 415 -37.10 1.44 -8.83
CA PHE A 415 -36.74 1.83 -7.48
C PHE A 415 -37.37 3.16 -7.05
N ASN A 416 -37.32 4.18 -7.90
CA ASN A 416 -37.96 5.48 -7.62
C ASN A 416 -39.47 5.32 -7.42
N ALA A 417 -40.10 4.39 -8.16
CA ALA A 417 -41.49 4.04 -7.98
C ALA A 417 -41.75 3.33 -6.65
N LEU A 418 -40.90 2.38 -6.23
CA LEU A 418 -40.97 1.72 -4.91
C LEU A 418 -40.77 2.70 -3.75
N LYS A 419 -39.88 3.68 -3.91
CA LYS A 419 -39.64 4.73 -2.91
C LYS A 419 -40.77 5.74 -2.81
N SER A 420 -41.54 5.91 -3.89
CA SER A 420 -42.60 6.89 -3.90
C SER A 420 -43.75 6.46 -2.98
N GLU A 421 -44.32 7.40 -2.23
CA GLU A 421 -45.48 7.14 -1.37
C GLU A 421 -46.74 6.70 -2.16
N ASN A 422 -46.69 6.79 -3.49
CA ASN A 422 -47.80 6.47 -4.37
C ASN A 422 -47.56 5.17 -5.16
N VAL A 423 -48.24 4.10 -4.73
CA VAL A 423 -48.25 2.77 -5.38
C VAL A 423 -48.60 2.84 -6.87
N GLU A 424 -49.39 3.84 -7.29
CA GLU A 424 -49.72 4.05 -8.70
C GLU A 424 -48.47 4.28 -9.58
N ASN A 425 -47.37 4.77 -9.00
CA ASN A 425 -46.12 4.94 -9.73
C ASN A 425 -45.42 3.61 -10.03
N PHE A 426 -45.73 2.53 -9.28
CA PHE A 426 -45.14 1.21 -9.49
C PHE A 426 -45.91 0.37 -10.51
N LYS A 427 -47.23 0.60 -10.64
CA LYS A 427 -48.09 -0.13 -11.58
C LYS A 427 -47.58 -0.19 -13.04
N PRO A 428 -46.96 0.87 -13.60
CA PRO A 428 -46.40 0.82 -14.96
C PRO A 428 -45.34 -0.28 -15.17
N TYR A 429 -44.67 -0.71 -14.10
CA TYR A 429 -43.63 -1.75 -14.14
C TYR A 429 -44.15 -3.16 -13.89
N LEU A 430 -45.43 -3.32 -13.51
CA LEU A 430 -46.09 -4.62 -13.35
C LEU A 430 -46.69 -5.12 -14.67
N PHE A 431 -46.97 -6.42 -14.71
CA PHE A 431 -47.73 -7.03 -15.80
C PHE A 431 -49.18 -6.62 -15.77
N THR A 432 -49.69 -6.22 -16.93
CA THR A 432 -51.14 -6.07 -17.16
C THR A 432 -51.66 -7.21 -18.02
N LYS A 433 -52.98 -7.45 -17.95
CA LYS A 433 -53.68 -8.34 -18.89
C LYS A 433 -53.37 -8.00 -20.34
N GLU A 434 -53.37 -6.70 -20.62
CA GLU A 434 -53.14 -6.15 -21.96
C GLU A 434 -51.71 -6.43 -22.45
N ASP A 435 -50.70 -6.36 -21.57
CA ASP A 435 -49.32 -6.71 -21.91
C ASP A 435 -49.20 -8.18 -22.36
N ILE A 436 -49.89 -9.10 -21.66
CA ILE A 436 -49.93 -10.53 -22.01
C ILE A 436 -50.76 -10.73 -23.29
N GLU A 437 -51.92 -10.08 -23.39
CA GLU A 437 -52.82 -10.13 -24.55
C GLU A 437 -52.18 -9.60 -25.84
N ASN A 438 -51.27 -8.65 -25.74
CA ASN A 438 -50.58 -8.06 -26.89
C ASN A 438 -49.20 -8.67 -27.16
N SER A 439 -48.73 -9.59 -26.32
CA SER A 439 -47.46 -10.26 -26.51
C SER A 439 -47.48 -11.25 -27.68
N SER A 440 -46.32 -11.48 -28.30
CA SER A 440 -46.09 -12.46 -29.38
C SER A 440 -45.90 -13.90 -28.87
N ILE A 441 -46.20 -14.17 -27.60
CA ILE A 441 -46.04 -15.49 -26.97
C ILE A 441 -47.06 -16.46 -27.57
N LYS A 442 -46.70 -17.75 -27.64
CA LYS A 442 -47.61 -18.85 -28.03
C LYS A 442 -48.91 -18.82 -27.20
N SER A 443 -50.04 -19.07 -27.85
CA SER A 443 -51.39 -18.98 -27.26
C SER A 443 -51.58 -19.87 -26.02
N GLU A 444 -50.95 -21.05 -25.98
CA GLU A 444 -51.00 -21.97 -24.83
C GLU A 444 -50.39 -21.35 -23.57
N ILE A 445 -49.26 -20.67 -23.73
CA ILE A 445 -48.52 -20.05 -22.63
C ILE A 445 -49.16 -18.74 -22.23
N LYS A 446 -49.68 -18.01 -23.20
CA LYS A 446 -50.54 -16.84 -22.96
C LYS A 446 -51.75 -17.22 -22.11
N ASN A 447 -52.41 -18.35 -22.41
CA ASN A 447 -53.53 -18.84 -21.62
C ASN A 447 -53.09 -19.30 -20.22
N LYS A 448 -51.91 -19.95 -20.10
CA LYS A 448 -51.32 -20.32 -18.81
C LYS A 448 -51.02 -19.08 -17.97
N MET A 449 -50.31 -18.10 -18.52
CA MET A 449 -50.03 -16.81 -17.87
C MET A 449 -51.32 -16.08 -17.48
N LEU A 450 -52.33 -16.01 -18.35
CA LEU A 450 -53.62 -15.40 -18.01
C LEU A 450 -54.40 -16.17 -16.92
N SER A 451 -54.10 -17.46 -16.72
CA SER A 451 -54.71 -18.29 -15.67
C SER A 451 -53.94 -18.26 -14.34
N GLU A 452 -52.62 -18.09 -14.40
CA GLU A 452 -51.71 -18.08 -13.23
C GLU A 452 -51.49 -16.67 -12.68
N PHE A 453 -51.25 -15.70 -13.57
CA PHE A 453 -51.30 -14.29 -13.24
C PHE A 453 -52.76 -13.88 -13.24
N ASN A 454 -53.35 -13.86 -12.05
CA ASN A 454 -54.62 -13.19 -11.82
C ASN A 454 -54.39 -11.73 -12.23
N THR A 455 -54.84 -11.31 -13.41
CA THR A 455 -54.48 -10.01 -14.03
C THR A 455 -55.10 -8.80 -13.34
N ASP A 456 -55.61 -9.03 -12.14
CA ASP A 456 -56.01 -8.04 -11.16
C ASP A 456 -54.79 -7.79 -10.28
N PRO A 457 -54.10 -6.63 -10.40
CA PRO A 457 -52.91 -6.33 -9.59
C PRO A 457 -53.19 -6.35 -8.08
N GLU A 458 -54.46 -6.39 -7.65
CA GLU A 458 -54.85 -6.63 -6.26
C GLU A 458 -54.74 -8.12 -5.82
N LYS A 459 -54.38 -9.04 -6.73
CA LYS A 459 -54.36 -10.49 -6.49
C LYS A 459 -53.10 -11.22 -6.99
N SER A 460 -52.06 -10.50 -7.40
CA SER A 460 -50.76 -11.08 -7.79
C SER A 460 -50.06 -11.68 -6.57
N LYS A 461 -49.93 -13.00 -6.49
CA LYS A 461 -49.32 -13.69 -5.35
C LYS A 461 -47.81 -13.51 -5.34
N SER A 462 -47.26 -13.10 -4.20
CA SER A 462 -45.85 -13.30 -3.84
C SER A 462 -45.75 -14.39 -2.76
N GLU A 463 -44.70 -15.20 -2.81
CA GLU A 463 -44.40 -16.19 -1.76
C GLU A 463 -43.40 -15.61 -0.75
N TRP A 464 -43.79 -15.63 0.52
CA TRP A 464 -42.98 -15.24 1.68
C TRP A 464 -43.21 -16.29 2.76
N TYR A 465 -42.17 -16.93 3.29
CA TYR A 465 -42.17 -17.66 4.59
C TYR A 465 -43.51 -18.31 5.01
N GLY A 466 -44.20 -19.04 4.12
CA GLY A 466 -45.47 -19.70 4.42
C GLY A 466 -46.73 -18.83 4.63
N LEU A 467 -46.71 -17.52 4.30
CA LEU A 467 -47.88 -16.63 4.29
C LEU A 467 -48.10 -16.03 2.88
N LYS A 468 -49.32 -16.15 2.35
CA LYS A 468 -49.70 -15.69 1.00
C LYS A 468 -50.11 -14.21 1.02
N GLY A 469 -49.45 -13.33 0.25
CA GLY A 469 -49.77 -11.90 0.15
C GLY A 469 -49.64 -11.33 -1.27
N ASN A 470 -50.14 -10.12 -1.50
CA ASN A 470 -50.09 -9.44 -2.79
C ASN A 470 -48.85 -8.53 -2.92
N VAL A 471 -48.29 -8.36 -4.12
CA VAL A 471 -47.20 -7.40 -4.43
C VAL A 471 -47.52 -5.98 -3.97
N LEU A 472 -48.80 -5.56 -4.00
CA LEU A 472 -49.18 -4.24 -3.49
C LEU A 472 -49.07 -4.13 -1.96
N ASP A 473 -49.30 -5.24 -1.23
CA ASP A 473 -49.11 -5.29 0.22
C ASP A 473 -47.62 -5.12 0.56
N LEU A 474 -46.72 -5.66 -0.28
CA LEU A 474 -45.28 -5.46 -0.17
C LEU A 474 -44.90 -3.98 -0.32
N VAL A 475 -45.48 -3.27 -1.30
CA VAL A 475 -45.22 -1.84 -1.50
C VAL A 475 -45.73 -1.02 -0.30
N ASP A 476 -46.87 -1.37 0.28
CA ASP A 476 -47.38 -0.70 1.48
C ASP A 476 -46.53 -1.01 2.73
N GLU A 477 -45.94 -2.20 2.83
CA GLU A 477 -44.98 -2.55 3.89
C GLU A 477 -43.65 -1.80 3.69
N PHE A 478 -43.21 -1.62 2.44
CA PHE A 478 -42.09 -0.73 2.10
C PHE A 478 -42.34 0.72 2.56
N LYS A 479 -43.58 1.23 2.52
CA LYS A 479 -43.90 2.57 3.04
C LYS A 479 -43.73 2.65 4.56
N LEU A 480 -44.14 1.62 5.30
CA LEU A 480 -43.93 1.52 6.76
C LEU A 480 -42.45 1.51 7.13
N ILE A 481 -41.60 1.03 6.22
CA ILE A 481 -40.16 0.92 6.38
C ILE A 481 -39.42 2.19 5.92
N ALA A 482 -39.88 2.83 4.84
CA ALA A 482 -39.26 4.01 4.21
C ALA A 482 -39.31 5.28 5.06
N ASP A 483 -40.16 5.32 6.09
CA ASP A 483 -40.21 6.38 7.11
C ASP A 483 -38.93 6.40 7.99
N LYS A 484 -38.11 5.35 7.90
CA LYS A 484 -36.75 5.29 8.45
C LYS A 484 -35.76 5.49 7.30
N SER A 485 -34.66 6.21 7.52
CA SER A 485 -33.65 6.50 6.51
C SER A 485 -33.14 5.23 5.83
N VAL A 486 -33.67 4.95 4.65
CA VAL A 486 -33.26 3.83 3.80
C VAL A 486 -32.20 4.30 2.83
N GLU A 487 -31.02 3.68 2.89
CA GLU A 487 -29.96 3.84 1.88
C GLU A 487 -29.89 2.56 1.04
N ILE A 488 -29.92 2.74 -0.28
CA ILE A 488 -29.64 1.65 -1.22
C ILE A 488 -28.18 1.72 -1.58
N GLU A 489 -27.51 0.59 -1.42
CA GLU A 489 -26.10 0.45 -1.76
C GLU A 489 -25.92 0.06 -3.23
N LYS A 490 -26.75 -0.85 -3.77
CA LYS A 490 -26.55 -1.40 -5.13
C LYS A 490 -27.80 -2.06 -5.71
N ILE A 491 -27.98 -1.91 -7.03
CA ILE A 491 -28.85 -2.78 -7.85
C ILE A 491 -27.95 -3.47 -8.87
N GLU A 492 -27.95 -4.80 -8.88
CA GLU A 492 -27.18 -5.60 -9.84
C GLU A 492 -28.12 -6.37 -10.74
N PHE A 493 -28.07 -6.10 -12.05
CA PHE A 493 -28.70 -6.95 -13.04
C PHE A 493 -27.75 -8.08 -13.39
N LYS A 494 -28.17 -9.33 -13.21
CA LYS A 494 -27.44 -10.46 -13.76
C LYS A 494 -27.90 -10.64 -15.20
N GLU A 495 -26.95 -10.53 -16.15
CA GLU A 495 -27.14 -10.83 -17.59
C GLU A 495 -27.38 -12.31 -17.89
N ASN A 496 -28.00 -13.06 -16.98
CA ASN A 496 -28.55 -14.36 -17.31
C ASN A 496 -29.88 -14.16 -18.06
N ILE A 497 -29.80 -13.61 -19.29
CA ILE A 497 -30.91 -13.62 -20.23
C ILE A 497 -31.09 -15.08 -20.66
N ARG A 498 -31.85 -15.82 -19.87
CA ARG A 498 -32.37 -17.11 -20.30
C ARG A 498 -33.56 -16.81 -21.18
N GLU A 499 -33.42 -17.03 -22.48
CA GLU A 499 -34.60 -17.26 -23.31
C GLU A 499 -35.22 -18.55 -22.79
N SER A 500 -36.34 -18.46 -22.09
CA SER A 500 -37.06 -19.66 -21.69
C SER A 500 -37.42 -20.40 -22.97
N LYS A 501 -36.78 -21.55 -23.22
CA LYS A 501 -37.04 -22.37 -24.42
C LYS A 501 -38.52 -22.76 -24.54
N GLU A 502 -39.21 -22.83 -23.41
CA GLU A 502 -40.65 -23.06 -23.37
C GLU A 502 -41.43 -21.82 -23.80
N VAL A 503 -41.07 -20.62 -23.31
CA VAL A 503 -41.93 -19.42 -23.34
C VAL A 503 -41.56 -18.39 -24.41
N GLY A 504 -40.33 -18.41 -24.94
CA GLY A 504 -39.87 -17.44 -25.95
C GLY A 504 -39.86 -15.99 -25.42
N VAL A 505 -39.61 -15.83 -24.13
CA VAL A 505 -39.54 -14.54 -23.42
C VAL A 505 -38.16 -14.41 -22.80
N GLU A 506 -37.53 -13.25 -22.99
CA GLU A 506 -36.30 -12.89 -22.29
C GLU A 506 -36.62 -12.65 -20.81
N VAL A 507 -36.01 -13.44 -19.92
CA VAL A 507 -36.09 -13.27 -18.45
C VAL A 507 -34.74 -12.84 -17.92
N SER A 508 -34.71 -11.96 -16.93
CA SER A 508 -33.49 -11.49 -16.25
C SER A 508 -33.76 -11.37 -14.75
N GLU A 509 -32.72 -11.48 -13.93
CA GLU A 509 -32.80 -11.26 -12.50
C GLU A 509 -32.09 -9.95 -12.12
N ALA A 510 -32.71 -9.16 -11.25
CA ALA A 510 -32.08 -8.03 -10.61
C ALA A 510 -32.06 -8.23 -9.09
N LYS A 511 -30.89 -8.05 -8.46
CA LYS A 511 -30.73 -8.05 -7.01
C LYS A 511 -30.67 -6.62 -6.51
N THR A 512 -31.33 -6.32 -5.39
CA THR A 512 -31.24 -5.03 -4.72
C THR A 512 -31.00 -5.21 -3.23
N HIS A 513 -30.07 -4.42 -2.67
CA HIS A 513 -29.75 -4.40 -1.25
C HIS A 513 -30.27 -3.11 -0.60
N LEU A 514 -30.98 -3.27 0.52
CA LEU A 514 -31.68 -2.20 1.19
C LEU A 514 -31.34 -2.18 2.68
N GLN A 515 -30.66 -1.13 3.14
CA GLN A 515 -30.30 -0.99 4.55
C GLN A 515 -31.29 -0.10 5.29
N ILE A 516 -31.82 -0.56 6.43
CA ILE A 516 -32.70 0.24 7.29
C ILE A 516 -32.09 0.41 8.67
N GLY A 517 -31.79 1.65 9.04
CA GLY A 517 -31.39 2.01 10.42
C GLY A 517 -30.09 1.38 10.91
N GLY A 518 -29.21 0.96 9.99
CA GLY A 518 -27.84 0.48 10.30
C GLY A 518 -27.73 -0.90 10.98
N GLN A 519 -28.83 -1.61 11.25
CA GLN A 519 -28.80 -2.91 11.95
C GLN A 519 -29.31 -4.09 11.13
N ASN A 520 -30.30 -3.89 10.26
CA ASN A 520 -30.85 -4.95 9.40
C ASN A 520 -30.76 -4.55 7.93
N GLY A 521 -30.30 -5.48 7.09
CA GLY A 521 -30.29 -5.39 5.64
C GLY A 521 -31.43 -6.23 5.08
N TYR A 522 -32.08 -5.75 4.03
CA TYR A 522 -33.13 -6.47 3.33
C TYR A 522 -32.63 -6.67 1.91
N TYR A 523 -32.64 -7.91 1.47
CA TYR A 523 -32.21 -8.31 0.14
C TYR A 523 -33.45 -8.65 -0.65
N TYR A 524 -33.65 -7.97 -1.79
CA TYR A 524 -34.73 -8.32 -2.70
C TYR A 524 -34.16 -8.86 -4.01
N ARG A 525 -34.73 -9.97 -4.47
CA ARG A 525 -34.54 -10.51 -5.81
C ARG A 525 -35.78 -10.18 -6.64
N LEU A 526 -35.56 -9.46 -7.73
CA LEU A 526 -36.58 -9.09 -8.71
C LEU A 526 -36.40 -9.98 -9.93
N THR A 527 -37.44 -10.73 -10.29
CA THR A 527 -37.49 -11.44 -11.56
C THR A 527 -38.16 -10.53 -12.58
N LEU A 528 -37.46 -10.24 -13.67
CA LEU A 528 -37.92 -9.36 -14.75
C LEU A 528 -38.16 -10.18 -16.01
N ALA A 529 -39.22 -9.88 -16.74
CA ALA A 529 -39.45 -10.47 -18.07
C ALA A 529 -39.78 -9.39 -19.10
N LYS A 530 -39.30 -9.59 -20.33
CA LYS A 530 -39.45 -8.63 -21.42
C LYS A 530 -40.60 -9.02 -22.33
N LEU A 531 -41.73 -8.32 -22.23
CA LEU A 531 -42.88 -8.51 -23.10
C LEU A 531 -43.04 -7.30 -24.02
N SER A 532 -43.25 -7.58 -25.32
CA SER A 532 -43.46 -6.53 -26.33
C SER A 532 -42.36 -5.46 -26.33
N GLY A 533 -41.12 -5.87 -26.06
CA GLY A 533 -39.94 -5.00 -26.01
C GLY A 533 -39.78 -4.19 -24.70
N LYS A 534 -40.63 -4.40 -23.69
CA LYS A 534 -40.54 -3.71 -22.39
C LYS A 534 -40.32 -4.72 -21.27
N TRP A 535 -39.36 -4.42 -20.40
CA TRP A 535 -39.12 -5.18 -19.18
C TRP A 535 -40.17 -4.84 -18.12
N LYS A 536 -40.67 -5.86 -17.44
CA LYS A 536 -41.67 -5.78 -16.37
C LYS A 536 -41.27 -6.69 -15.22
N VAL A 537 -41.64 -6.31 -14.00
CA VAL A 537 -41.46 -7.12 -12.79
C VAL A 537 -42.50 -8.23 -12.78
N VAL A 538 -42.01 -9.47 -12.78
CA VAL A 538 -42.81 -10.70 -12.69
C VAL A 538 -42.97 -11.10 -11.23
N GLU A 539 -41.89 -10.98 -10.47
CA GLU A 539 -41.79 -11.52 -9.12
C GLU A 539 -40.84 -10.67 -8.28
N ILE A 540 -41.16 -10.54 -6.99
CA ILE A 540 -40.30 -9.92 -5.98
C ILE A 540 -40.18 -10.91 -4.82
N ARG A 541 -38.97 -11.39 -4.55
CA ARG A 541 -38.63 -12.18 -3.36
C ARG A 541 -37.81 -11.32 -2.43
N GLY A 542 -38.11 -11.31 -1.13
CA GLY A 542 -37.37 -10.54 -0.14
C GLY A 542 -36.89 -11.44 0.99
N ASN A 543 -35.63 -11.28 1.40
CA ASN A 543 -35.04 -11.92 2.57
C ASN A 543 -34.54 -10.84 3.54
N ILE A 544 -34.75 -11.06 4.84
CA ILE A 544 -34.24 -10.18 5.90
C ILE A 544 -32.94 -10.77 6.40
N VAL A 545 -31.85 -10.00 6.32
CA VAL A 545 -30.52 -10.43 6.77
C VAL A 545 -30.06 -9.53 7.91
N ASN A 546 -29.62 -10.15 9.00
CA ASN A 546 -28.99 -9.41 10.08
C ASN A 546 -27.55 -9.08 9.68
N LEU A 547 -27.28 -7.80 9.40
CA LEU A 547 -25.96 -7.35 8.93
C LEU A 547 -24.84 -7.55 9.96
N ASN A 548 -25.18 -7.86 11.21
CA ASN A 548 -24.19 -8.22 12.23
C ASN A 548 -23.74 -9.69 12.16
N ASN A 549 -24.34 -10.50 11.29
CA ASN A 549 -24.00 -11.92 11.10
C ASN A 549 -24.00 -12.31 9.60
N PRO A 550 -23.03 -11.85 8.80
CA PRO A 550 -22.98 -12.09 7.35
C PRO A 550 -22.82 -13.58 6.95
N ALA A 551 -22.54 -14.47 7.91
CA ALA A 551 -22.49 -15.92 7.66
C ALA A 551 -23.87 -16.50 7.28
N GLU A 552 -24.98 -15.87 7.69
CA GLU A 552 -26.34 -16.32 7.33
C GLU A 552 -26.64 -16.18 5.84
N GLU A 553 -26.11 -15.14 5.17
CA GLU A 553 -26.28 -14.89 3.73
C GLU A 553 -25.69 -16.03 2.87
N SER A 554 -24.47 -16.47 3.21
CA SER A 554 -23.75 -17.50 2.45
C SER A 554 -24.35 -18.91 2.56
N VAL A 555 -25.04 -19.20 3.68
CA VAL A 555 -25.66 -20.51 3.92
C VAL A 555 -26.98 -20.63 3.19
N GLU A 556 -27.74 -19.53 3.09
CA GLU A 556 -29.04 -19.50 2.41
C GLU A 556 -28.89 -19.43 0.88
N GLU A 557 -27.91 -18.67 0.37
CA GLU A 557 -27.61 -18.62 -1.07
C GLU A 557 -27.12 -19.98 -1.60
N ALA A 558 -26.31 -20.70 -0.81
CA ALA A 558 -25.89 -22.06 -1.12
C ALA A 558 -27.05 -23.08 -1.06
N ALA A 559 -28.01 -22.90 -0.15
CA ALA A 559 -29.19 -23.75 -0.07
C ALA A 559 -30.13 -23.53 -1.26
N GLU A 560 -30.38 -22.29 -1.67
CA GLU A 560 -31.25 -22.00 -2.82
C GLU A 560 -30.65 -22.42 -4.18
N GLU A 561 -29.34 -22.22 -4.39
CA GLU A 561 -28.67 -22.69 -5.61
C GLU A 561 -28.70 -24.23 -5.72
N SER A 562 -28.67 -24.94 -4.59
CA SER A 562 -28.78 -26.41 -4.58
C SER A 562 -30.18 -26.91 -4.98
N VAL A 563 -31.25 -26.24 -4.53
CA VAL A 563 -32.64 -26.59 -4.88
C VAL A 563 -32.97 -26.32 -6.35
N ILE A 564 -32.42 -25.24 -6.91
CA ILE A 564 -32.62 -24.90 -8.33
C ILE A 564 -31.90 -25.91 -9.23
N ASN A 565 -30.67 -26.32 -8.86
CA ASN A 565 -29.91 -27.29 -9.65
C ASN A 565 -30.52 -28.70 -9.59
N GLU A 566 -31.00 -29.16 -8.43
CA GLU A 566 -31.69 -30.47 -8.31
C GLU A 566 -32.98 -30.53 -9.16
N SER A 567 -33.75 -29.44 -9.22
CA SER A 567 -34.96 -29.38 -10.06
C SER A 567 -34.67 -29.38 -11.58
N THR A 568 -33.44 -29.05 -11.97
CA THR A 568 -33.01 -29.01 -13.37
C THR A 568 -32.44 -30.38 -13.81
N GLU A 569 -31.75 -31.11 -12.92
CA GLU A 569 -31.28 -32.48 -13.18
C GLU A 569 -32.44 -33.49 -13.27
N GLU A 570 -33.47 -33.38 -12.42
CA GLU A 570 -34.66 -34.26 -12.52
C GLU A 570 -35.47 -34.06 -13.82
N ALA A 571 -35.37 -32.87 -14.45
CA ALA A 571 -36.02 -32.59 -15.74
C ALA A 571 -35.24 -33.16 -16.93
N GLU A 572 -33.90 -33.21 -16.86
CA GLU A 572 -33.06 -33.78 -17.92
C GLU A 572 -33.03 -35.33 -17.88
N GLU A 573 -33.18 -35.96 -16.71
CA GLU A 573 -33.32 -37.43 -16.62
C GLU A 573 -34.67 -37.94 -17.16
N ALA A 574 -35.72 -37.11 -17.13
CA ALA A 574 -37.04 -37.48 -17.65
C ALA A 574 -37.15 -37.45 -19.19
N GLU A 575 -36.26 -36.75 -19.89
CA GLU A 575 -36.21 -36.71 -21.37
C GLU A 575 -35.33 -37.82 -21.99
N GLY A 576 -34.63 -38.62 -21.17
CA GLY A 576 -33.77 -39.72 -21.63
C GLY A 576 -34.47 -41.04 -21.94
N ASP A 577 -35.75 -41.19 -21.57
CA ASP A 577 -36.52 -42.45 -21.68
C ASP A 577 -37.82 -42.30 -22.50
N ASN A 578 -37.74 -41.69 -23.70
CA ASN A 578 -38.77 -41.78 -24.74
C ASN A 578 -38.23 -42.01 -26.16
#